data_AF-A0A7T5JH21-F1
#
_entry.id   AF-A0A7T5JH21-F1
#
_cell.length_a   1.000
_cell.length_b   1.000
_cell.length_c   1.000
_cell.angle_alpha   90.00
_cell.angle_beta   90.00
_cell.angle_gamma   90.00
#
_symmetry.space_group_name_H-M   'P 1'
#
loop_
_entity.id
_entity.type
_entity.pdbx_description
1 polymer ?
#
loop_
_entity_poly.entity_id
_entity_poly.type
_entity_poly.pdbx_seq_one_letter_code
_entity_poly.pdbx_strand_id
1 'polypeptide(L)' 'MSQKPVSKRVLVTLPDTVAADLEAWAEYQGRPTANLAAFLIELGLRQAKASGEFKTLEGTTK' A
#
# COMPACT_ATOMS: atom_id res chain seq x y z
N MET A 1 25.46 -4.29 -12.54
CA MET A 1 24.21 -3.75 -13.12
C MET A 1 23.27 -3.39 -11.97
N SER A 2 23.09 -2.10 -11.66
CA SER A 2 22.07 -1.70 -10.66
C SER A 2 20.69 -2.01 -11.21
N GLN A 3 19.93 -2.88 -10.54
CA GLN A 3 18.53 -3.11 -10.91
C GLN A 3 17.76 -1.81 -10.72
N LYS A 4 17.13 -1.31 -11.78
CA LYS A 4 16.14 -0.24 -11.67
C LYS A 4 15.01 -0.73 -10.74
N PRO A 5 14.52 0.09 -9.81
CA PRO A 5 13.35 -0.27 -9.02
C PRO A 5 12.17 -0.48 -9.96
N VAL A 6 11.71 -1.73 -10.05
CA VAL A 6 10.52 -2.10 -10.81
C VAL A 6 9.32 -2.14 -9.89
N SER A 7 8.18 -1.67 -10.37
CA SER A 7 6.91 -1.84 -9.67
C SER A 7 6.61 -3.33 -9.53
N LYS A 8 6.30 -3.78 -8.32
CA LYS A 8 5.86 -5.14 -8.03
C LYS A 8 4.34 -5.17 -8.01
N ARG A 9 3.74 -6.14 -8.69
CA ARG A 9 2.29 -6.38 -8.63
C ARG A 9 1.99 -7.29 -7.44
N VAL A 10 1.03 -6.88 -6.63
CA VAL A 10 0.49 -7.67 -5.52
C VAL A 10 -1.03 -7.76 -5.69
N LEU A 11 -1.62 -8.89 -5.28
CA LEU A 11 -3.07 -9.04 -5.16
C LEU A 11 -3.46 -8.88 -3.69
N VAL A 12 -4.52 -8.12 -3.43
CA VAL A 12 -5.04 -7.86 -2.08
C VAL A 12 -6.52 -8.22 -2.09
N THR A 13 -6.98 -8.90 -1.04
CA THR A 13 -8.41 -9.16 -0.80
C THR A 13 -8.88 -8.20 0.29
N LEU A 14 -9.97 -7.48 0.03
CA LEU A 14 -10.54 -6.48 0.93
C LEU A 14 -11.97 -6.89 1.30
N PRO A 15 -12.46 -6.52 2.51
CA PRO A 15 -13.88 -6.57 2.80
C PRO A 15 -14.68 -5.72 1.80
N ASP A 16 -15.89 -6.16 1.45
CA ASP A 16 -16.75 -5.50 0.44
C ASP A 16 -16.95 -4.01 0.75
N THR A 17 -17.17 -3.66 2.02
CA THR A 17 -17.36 -2.27 2.46
C THR A 17 -16.13 -1.41 2.16
N VAL A 18 -14.93 -1.94 2.41
CA VAL A 18 -13.66 -1.25 2.16
C VAL A 18 -13.41 -1.10 0.65
N ALA A 19 -13.76 -2.13 -0.13
CA ALA A 19 -13.65 -2.06 -1.58
C ALA A 19 -14.57 -0.98 -2.17
N ALA A 20 -15.83 -0.92 -1.73
CA ALA A 20 -16.79 0.09 -2.17
C ALA A 20 -16.34 1.52 -1.84
N ASP A 21 -15.88 1.76 -0.61
CA ASP A 21 -15.36 3.07 -0.20
C ASP A 21 -14.13 3.49 -1.03
N LEU A 22 -13.24 2.53 -1.31
CA LEU A 22 -12.05 2.74 -2.11
C LEU A 22 -12.41 3.10 -3.56
N GLU A 23 -13.37 2.40 -4.17
CA GLU A 23 -13.83 2.67 -5.53
C GLU A 23 -14.50 4.04 -5.63
N ALA A 24 -15.43 4.36 -4.73
CA ALA A 24 -16.10 5.65 -4.69
C ALA A 24 -15.11 6.81 -4.53
N TRP A 25 -14.09 6.64 -3.67
CA TRP A 25 -13.08 7.68 -3.46
C TRP A 25 -12.13 7.83 -4.65
N ALA A 26 -11.79 6.72 -5.33
CA ALA A 26 -10.97 6.76 -6.55
C ALA A 26 -11.70 7.51 -7.67
N GLU A 27 -13.00 7.24 -7.83
CA GLU A 27 -13.86 7.90 -8.80
C GLU A 27 -13.97 9.40 -8.51
N TYR A 28 -14.21 9.79 -7.25
CA TYR A 28 -14.20 11.20 -6.84
C TYR A 28 -12.88 11.92 -7.18
N GLN A 29 -11.75 11.23 -7.11
CA GLN A 29 -10.43 11.79 -7.46
C GLN A 29 -10.09 11.69 -8.95
N GLY A 30 -10.96 11.12 -9.78
CA GLY A 30 -10.74 10.95 -11.21
C GLY A 30 -9.57 10.04 -11.55
N ARG A 31 -9.32 8.99 -10.75
CA ARG A 31 -8.20 8.07 -10.97
C ARG A 31 -8.59 6.59 -10.83
N PRO A 32 -7.83 5.66 -11.43
CA PRO A 32 -8.09 4.23 -11.26
C PRO A 32 -8.00 3.79 -9.79
N THR A 33 -8.91 2.90 -9.37
CA THR A 33 -8.93 2.31 -8.02
C THR A 33 -7.58 1.70 -7.63
N ALA A 34 -6.94 0.98 -8.56
CA ALA A 34 -5.62 0.39 -8.33
C ALA A 34 -4.53 1.43 -7.99
N ASN A 35 -4.60 2.63 -8.58
CA ASN A 35 -3.65 3.71 -8.31
C ASN A 35 -3.90 4.32 -6.92
N LEU A 36 -5.17 4.52 -6.54
CA LEU A 36 -5.51 4.93 -5.17
C LEU A 36 -5.05 3.88 -4.15
N ALA A 37 -5.31 2.61 -4.41
CA ALA A 37 -4.87 1.51 -3.54
C ALA A 37 -3.35 1.51 -3.34
N ALA A 38 -2.58 1.60 -4.43
CA ALA A 38 -1.13 1.64 -4.38
C ALA A 38 -0.61 2.82 -3.54
N PHE A 39 -1.19 4.01 -3.73
CA PHE A 39 -0.85 5.21 -2.96
C PHE A 39 -1.17 5.03 -1.47
N LEU A 40 -2.35 4.50 -1.12
CA LEU A 40 -2.75 4.30 0.28
C LEU A 40 -1.87 3.27 1.00
N ILE A 41 -1.47 2.21 0.30
CA ILE A 41 -0.50 1.23 0.83
C ILE A 41 0.84 1.91 1.12
N GLU A 42 1.34 2.74 0.19
CA GLU A 42 2.59 3.49 0.40
C GLU A 42 2.47 4.46 1.58
N LEU A 43 1.36 5.21 1.65
CA LEU A 43 1.09 6.16 2.71
C LEU A 43 1.05 5.47 4.08
N GLY A 44 0.34 4.35 4.20
CA GLY A 44 0.27 3.56 5.43
C GLY A 44 1.64 3.06 5.88
N LEU A 45 2.46 2.55 4.97
CA LEU A 45 3.84 2.14 5.27
C LEU A 45 4.71 3.34 5.72
N ARG A 46 4.54 4.50 5.09
CA ARG A 46 5.26 5.72 5.47
C ARG A 46 4.88 6.18 6.87
N GLN A 47 3.60 6.14 7.21
CA GLN A 47 3.10 6.50 8.54
C GLN A 47 3.61 5.52 9.60
N ALA A 48 3.55 4.21 9.34
CA ALA A 48 4.06 3.19 10.27
C ALA A 48 5.58 3.33 10.51
N LYS A 49 6.35 3.71 9.49
CA LYS A 49 7.78 4.01 9.64
C LYS A 49 8.01 5.28 10.44
N ALA A 50 7.22 6.32 10.20
CA ALA A 50 7.34 7.59 10.91
C ALA A 50 6.92 7.48 12.39
N SER A 51 5.97 6.61 12.72
CA SER A 51 5.52 6.36 14.10
C SER A 51 6.41 5.37 14.87
N GLY A 52 7.32 4.67 14.20
CA GLY A 52 8.11 3.57 14.79
C GLY A 52 7.35 2.26 14.98
N GLU A 53 6.12 2.15 14.45
CA GLU A 53 5.31 0.93 14.48
C GLU A 53 5.82 -0.13 13.49
N PHE A 54 6.42 0.31 12.39
CA PHE A 54 6.92 -0.59 11.34
C PHE A 54 8.03 -1.50 11.89
N LYS A 55 7.72 -2.79 11.99
CA LYS A 55 8.65 -3.85 12.41
C LYS A 55 8.78 -4.89 11.30
N THR A 56 10.00 -5.31 11.01
CA THR A 56 10.28 -6.44 10.12
C THR A 56 10.76 -7.63 10.97
N LEU A 57 10.68 -8.84 10.42
CA LEU A 57 11.19 -10.05 11.08
C LEU A 57 12.73 -10.11 11.16
N GLU A 58 13.45 -9.07 10.73
CA GLU A 58 14.91 -8.98 10.82
C GLU A 58 15.35 -8.52 12.23
N GLY A 59 15.04 -9.37 13.20
CA GLY A 59 15.40 -9.23 14.62
C GLY A 59 15.50 -10.56 15.36
N THR A 60 15.68 -11.69 14.67
CA THR A 60 16.13 -12.95 15.29
C THR A 60 17.32 -13.51 14.53
N THR A 61 18.42 -12.76 14.57
CA THR A 61 19.74 -13.37 14.47
C THR A 61 20.59 -12.75 15.56
N LYS A 62 21.13 -13.63 16.41
CA LYS A 62 22.00 -13.41 17.57
C LYS A 62 23.00 -12.28 17.45
#